data_AF-A0A822HSA5-F1
#
_entry.id   AF-A0A822HSA5-F1
#
_cell.length_a   1.000
_cell.length_b   1.000
_cell.length_c   1.000
_cell.angle_alpha   90.00
_cell.angle_beta   90.00
_cell.angle_gamma   90.00
#
_symmetry.space_group_name_H-M   'P 1'
#
loop_
_entity.id
_entity.type
_entity.pdbx_description
1 polymer ?
#
loop_
_entity_poly.entity_id
_entity_poly.type
_entity_poly.pdbx_seq_one_letter_code
_entity_poly.pdbx_strand_id
1 'polypeptide(L)' 'MLFNEVEGKCIGRYGYVIAVTSIDNIGVGKIQPGRGYVIFPVKYHAIVFRPFKHEVVEAIITQVTK' A
#
# COMPACT_ATOMS: atom_id res chain seq x y z
N MET A 1 -4.47 -4.25 -11.07
CA MET A 1 -4.83 -2.81 -11.06
C MET A 1 -4.43 -2.26 -9.71
N LEU A 2 -3.79 -1.08 -9.68
CA LEU A 2 -3.04 -0.52 -8.55
C LEU A 2 -3.67 -0.78 -7.17
N PHE A 3 -4.95 -0.47 -6.99
CA PHE A 3 -5.69 -0.63 -5.73
C PHE A 3 -5.57 -2.04 -5.15
N ASN A 4 -5.99 -3.07 -5.89
CA ASN A 4 -5.88 -4.48 -5.46
C ASN A 4 -4.43 -4.94 -5.23
N GLU A 5 -3.46 -4.27 -5.84
CA GLU A 5 -2.05 -4.64 -5.70
C GLU A 5 -1.39 -4.02 -4.47
N VAL A 6 -1.91 -2.92 -3.92
CA VAL A 6 -1.27 -2.20 -2.81
C VAL A 6 -2.13 -2.15 -1.55
N GLU A 7 -3.44 -2.08 -1.66
CA GLU A 7 -4.34 -2.02 -0.51
C GLU A 7 -4.33 -3.34 0.25
N GLY A 8 -4.31 -3.25 1.57
CA GLY A 8 -4.22 -4.41 2.46
C GLY A 8 -2.83 -5.04 2.56
N LYS A 9 -1.78 -4.41 2.00
CA LYS A 9 -0.41 -4.90 2.10
C LYS A 9 0.41 -4.15 3.15
N CYS A 10 1.24 -4.89 3.87
CA CYS A 10 2.27 -4.33 4.74
C CYS A 10 3.53 -4.03 3.91
N ILE A 11 3.88 -2.75 3.79
CA ILE A 11 5.08 -2.30 3.09
C ILE A 11 6.08 -1.83 4.16
N GLY A 12 7.09 -2.65 4.44
CA GLY A 12 7.95 -2.56 5.63
C GLY A 12 8.21 -1.16 6.18
N ARG A 13 8.82 -0.26 5.40
CA ARG A 13 9.17 1.10 5.87
C ARG A 13 7.98 2.07 6.02
N TYR A 14 6.87 1.80 5.34
CA TYR A 14 5.70 2.70 5.24
C TYR A 14 4.53 2.25 6.12
N GLY A 15 4.49 0.97 6.52
CA GLY A 15 3.39 0.41 7.32
C GLY A 15 2.36 -0.31 6.47
N TYR A 16 1.16 -0.46 7.02
CA TYR A 16 0.06 -1.17 6.37
C TYR A 16 -0.79 -0.22 5.53
N VAL A 17 -0.95 -0.50 4.24
CA VAL A 17 -1.74 0.35 3.33
C VAL A 17 -3.23 0.09 3.54
N ILE A 18 -3.97 1.12 3.97
CA ILE A 18 -5.42 1.04 4.17
C ILE A 18 -6.13 1.31 2.84
N ALA A 19 -5.86 2.47 2.24
CA ALA A 19 -6.53 2.90 1.01
C ALA A 19 -5.66 3.88 0.22
N VAL A 20 -5.72 3.80 -1.11
CA VAL A 20 -5.12 4.80 -2.01
C VAL A 20 -6.07 5.98 -2.15
N THR A 21 -5.58 7.20 -1.89
CA THR A 21 -6.42 8.42 -1.88
C THR A 21 -6.38 9.16 -3.21
N SER A 22 -5.21 9.25 -3.83
CA SER A 22 -5.04 9.94 -5.11
C SER A 22 -3.90 9.34 -5.92
N ILE A 23 -4.01 9.49 -7.23
CA ILE A 23 -2.94 9.16 -8.18
C ILE A 23 -2.43 10.47 -8.76
N ASP A 24 -1.16 10.77 -8.54
CA ASP A 24 -0.59 12.07 -8.92
C ASP A 24 -0.07 12.04 -10.35
N ASN A 25 0.55 10.92 -10.74
CA ASN A 25 1.16 10.80 -12.06
C ASN A 25 1.29 9.33 -12.48
N ILE A 26 0.99 9.07 -13.74
CA ILE A 26 1.25 7.81 -14.43
C ILE A 26 2.30 8.11 -15.51
N GLY A 27 3.53 7.62 -15.31
CA GLY A 27 4.63 7.85 -16.24
C GLY A 27 4.53 6.98 -17.50
N VAL A 28 5.49 7.16 -18.42
CA VAL A 28 5.51 6.42 -19.69
C VAL A 28 5.67 4.92 -19.47
N GLY A 29 4.81 4.15 -20.11
CA GLY A 29 4.82 2.69 -20.05
C GLY A 29 6.02 2.08 -20.76
N LYS A 30 6.61 1.04 -20.16
CA LYS A 30 7.69 0.24 -20.76
C LYS A 30 7.18 -1.16 -21.08
N ILE A 31 7.36 -1.59 -22.33
CA ILE A 31 7.01 -2.95 -22.75
C ILE A 31 7.94 -3.93 -22.04
N GLN A 32 7.39 -4.98 -21.45
CA GLN A 32 8.17 -6.02 -20.82
C GLN A 32 8.66 -7.01 -21.91
N PRO A 33 9.97 -7.18 -22.11
CA PRO A 33 10.45 -8.10 -23.14
C PRO A 33 9.98 -9.53 -22.85
N GLY A 34 9.45 -10.21 -23.87
CA GLY A 34 8.97 -11.60 -23.78
C GLY A 34 7.59 -11.78 -23.16
N ARG A 35 6.92 -10.71 -22.70
CA ARG A 35 5.53 -10.74 -22.23
C ARG A 35 4.78 -9.59 -22.90
N GLY A 36 3.60 -9.83 -23.46
CA GLY A 36 2.80 -8.79 -24.15
C GLY A 36 2.22 -7.70 -23.22
N TYR A 37 2.87 -7.44 -22.08
CA TYR A 37 2.43 -6.51 -21.05
C TYR A 37 3.28 -5.23 -21.04
N VAL A 38 2.67 -4.14 -20.59
CA VAL A 38 3.32 -2.83 -20.43
C VAL A 38 3.31 -2.45 -18.95
N ILE A 39 4.45 -2.03 -18.42
CA ILE A 39 4.62 -1.61 -17.03
C ILE A 39 4.62 -0.08 -16.98
N PHE A 40 3.72 0.50 -16.20
CA PHE A 40 3.63 1.94 -15.97
C PHE A 40 4.13 2.29 -14.57
N PRO A 41 5.11 3.20 -14.42
CA PRO A 41 5.48 3.72 -13.11
C PRO A 41 4.38 4.69 -12.62
N VAL A 42 3.82 4.44 -11.45
CA VAL A 42 2.73 5.25 -10.88
C VAL A 42 3.18 5.91 -9.57
N LYS A 43 2.92 7.21 -9.45
CA LYS A 43 3.03 7.97 -8.20
C LYS A 43 1.63 8.17 -7.63
N TYR A 44 1.47 7.84 -6.35
CA TYR A 44 0.18 7.87 -5.68
C TYR A 44 0.35 8.22 -4.20
N HIS A 45 -0.71 8.74 -3.61
CA HIS A 45 -0.86 8.91 -2.17
C HIS A 45 -1.75 7.83 -1.59
N ALA A 46 -1.45 7.41 -0.37
CA ALA A 46 -2.23 6.42 0.35
C ALA A 46 -2.26 6.73 1.85
N ILE A 47 -3.36 6.37 2.48
CA ILE A 47 -3.49 6.32 3.93
C ILE A 47 -2.86 5.02 4.40
N VAL A 48 -1.91 5.14 5.33
CA VAL A 48 -1.19 4.01 5.90
C VAL A 48 -1.35 3.97 7.41
N PHE A 49 -1.51 2.77 7.96
CA PHE A 49 -1.39 2.52 9.38
C PHE A 49 0.07 2.18 9.71
N ARG A 50 0.74 3.10 10.40
CA ARG A 50 2.13 2.95 10.82
C ARG A 50 2.31 3.48 12.24
N PRO A 51 2.12 2.63 13.26
CA PRO A 51 2.36 3.02 14.64
C PRO A 51 3.82 3.44 14.85
N PHE A 52 4.01 4.40 15.74
CA PHE A 52 5.32 4.91 16.11
C PHE A 52 5.79 4.31 17.44
N LYS A 53 7.11 4.29 17.66
CA LYS A 53 7.66 3.80 18.92
C LYS A 53 7.19 4.71 20.07
N HIS A 54 6.64 4.11 21.12
CA HIS A 54 6.03 4.79 22.28
C HIS A 54 4.73 5.56 21.98
N GLU A 55 4.07 5.27 20.86
CA GLU A 55 2.71 5.74 20.65
C GLU A 55 1.74 4.97 21.56
N VAL A 56 0.82 5.70 22.19
CA VAL A 56 -0.27 5.12 22.97
C VAL A 56 -1.46 4.97 22.04
N VAL A 57 -1.96 3.75 21.89
CA VAL A 57 -3.07 3.42 20.99
C VAL A 57 -4.18 2.74 21.78
N GLU A 58 -5.42 3.17 21.56
CA GLU A 58 -6.61 2.51 22.07
C GLU A 58 -7.05 1.39 21.12
N ALA A 59 -7.39 0.21 21.67
CA ALA A 59 -7.79 -0.95 20.88
C ALA A 59 -8.88 -1.76 21.58
N ILE A 60 -9.66 -2.49 20.79
CA ILE A 60 -10.69 -3.41 21.28
C ILE A 60 -10.12 -4.83 21.27
N ILE A 61 -10.31 -5.56 22.36
CA ILE A 61 -9.89 -6.96 22.45
C ILE A 61 -10.81 -7.81 21.57
N THR A 62 -10.25 -8.46 20.54
CA THR A 62 -11.02 -9.31 19.60
C THR A 62 -10.93 -10.81 19.93
N GLN A 63 -9.82 -11.25 20.50
CA GLN A 63 -9.57 -12.65 20.85
C GLN A 63 -8.72 -12.74 22.12
N VAL A 64 -9.06 -13.68 22.99
CA VAL A 64 -8.26 -14.04 24.16
C VAL A 64 -7.87 -15.50 24.01
N THR A 65 -6.57 -15.78 23.97
CA THR A 65 -6.02 -17.15 23.94
C THR A 65 -5.52 -17.50 25.33
N LYS A 66 -5.70 -18.77 25.74
CA LYS A 66 -5.35 -19.31 27.06
C LYS A 66 -3.87 -19.58 27.21
#